data_AF-Q0WLW9-F1
#
_entry.id   AF-Q0WLW9-F1
#
_cell.length_a   1.000
_cell.length_b   1.000
_cell.length_c   1.000
_cell.angle_alpha   90.00
_cell.angle_beta   90.00
_cell.angle_gamma   90.00
#
_symmetry.space_group_name_H-M   'P 1'
#
loop_
_entity.id
_entity.type
_entity.pdbx_description
1 polymer ?
#
loop_
_entity_poly.entity_id
_entity_poly.type
_entity_poly.pdbx_seq_one_letter_code
_entity_poly.pdbx_strand_id
1 'polypeptide(L)'
;GYIGIMVLSAGFFRFFPDLPMVFWRYPVSYINYGAWALQGAYKNEMIGVEYDSPLPLVPKMKGELILQTVLGINPESSKWLDLAVVMMILIGYRIAFFAILKFREKVFPVIHMLYTKRTLSHIQKRPSFRRMTPFPSRRYPVHHALSSQEGLNSPLH
;
A
#
# COMPACT_ATOMS: atom_id res chain seq x y z
N GLY A 1 17.46 0.18 -1.23
CA GLY A 1 16.24 0.72 -0.58
C GLY A 1 15.41 1.49 -1.59
N TYR A 2 14.09 1.46 -1.48
CA TYR A 2 13.13 2.11 -2.39
C TYR A 2 13.44 3.60 -2.68
N ILE A 3 13.80 4.36 -1.65
CA ILE A 3 14.15 5.79 -1.79
C ILE A 3 15.37 5.98 -2.70
N GLY A 4 16.39 5.12 -2.62
CA GLY A 4 17.55 5.20 -3.50
C GLY A 4 17.18 5.02 -4.97
N ILE A 5 16.24 4.11 -5.27
CA ILE A 5 15.73 3.90 -6.63
C ILE A 5 14.95 5.14 -7.11
N MET A 6 14.17 5.77 -6.23
CA MET A 6 13.45 7.00 -6.54
C MET A 6 14.41 8.17 -6.82
N VAL A 7 15.47 8.34 -6.05
CA VAL A 7 16.47 9.40 -6.33
C VAL A 7 17.21 9.13 -7.65
N LEU A 8 17.59 7.88 -7.92
CA LEU A 8 18.27 7.50 -9.17
C LEU A 8 17.39 7.70 -10.42
N SER A 9 16.07 7.49 -10.29
CA SER A 9 15.11 7.64 -11.39
C SER A 9 14.48 9.02 -11.50
N ALA A 10 14.72 9.92 -10.53
CA ALA A 10 14.13 11.26 -10.50
C ALA A 10 14.69 12.23 -11.55
N GLY A 11 15.76 11.85 -12.25
CA GLY A 11 16.41 12.72 -13.23
C GLY A 11 17.60 13.52 -12.68
N PHE A 12 18.00 13.31 -11.42
CA PHE A 12 19.11 14.02 -10.78
C PHE A 12 20.49 13.57 -11.28
N PHE A 13 20.70 12.25 -11.42
CA PHE A 13 21.99 11.69 -11.85
C PHE A 13 22.09 11.46 -13.35
N ARG A 14 20.95 11.29 -14.03
CA ARG A 14 20.84 11.17 -15.49
C ARG A 14 19.63 11.96 -15.94
N PHE A 15 19.79 12.79 -16.96
CA PHE A 15 18.70 13.60 -17.47
C PHE A 15 17.61 12.73 -18.10
N PHE A 16 16.35 13.19 -18.04
CA PHE A 16 15.20 12.51 -18.64
C PHE A 16 15.41 12.02 -20.09
N PRO A 17 16.01 12.79 -21.03
CA PRO A 17 16.38 12.31 -22.37
C PRO A 17 17.21 11.03 -22.42
N ASP A 18 18.06 10.80 -21.41
CA ASP A 18 19.04 9.70 -21.43
C ASP A 18 18.56 8.42 -20.71
N LEU A 19 17.33 8.43 -20.18
CA LEU A 19 16.75 7.27 -19.50
C LEU A 19 16.25 6.22 -20.50
N PRO A 20 16.50 4.90 -20.26
CA PRO A 20 15.96 3.83 -21.09
C PRO A 20 14.43 3.89 -21.15
N MET A 21 13.89 3.92 -22.37
CA MET A 21 12.49 4.26 -22.63
C MET A 21 11.46 3.36 -21.95
N VAL A 22 11.73 2.05 -21.81
CA VAL A 22 10.68 1.05 -21.55
C VAL A 22 10.26 0.96 -20.08
N PHE A 23 11.17 1.19 -19.14
CA PHE A 23 10.89 1.00 -17.71
C PHE A 23 11.10 2.27 -16.88
N TRP A 24 12.20 2.98 -17.18
CA TRP A 24 12.61 4.14 -16.38
C TRP A 24 11.92 5.42 -16.82
N ARG A 25 11.74 5.61 -18.14
CA ARG A 25 11.07 6.79 -18.70
C ARG A 25 9.55 6.74 -18.58
N TYR A 26 8.98 5.54 -18.64
CA TYR A 26 7.58 5.24 -18.33
C TYR A 26 7.56 3.83 -17.71
N PRO A 27 6.86 3.52 -16.60
CA PRO A 27 5.99 4.36 -15.77
C PRO A 27 6.69 4.96 -14.52
N VAL A 28 7.94 4.59 -14.25
CA VAL A 28 8.60 4.90 -12.96
C VAL A 28 8.75 6.40 -12.74
N SER A 29 9.16 7.16 -13.75
CA SER A 29 9.26 8.63 -13.70
C SER A 29 7.94 9.31 -13.32
N TYR A 30 6.80 8.82 -13.81
CA TYR A 30 5.48 9.41 -13.58
C TYR A 30 4.98 9.16 -12.15
N ILE A 31 5.27 7.99 -11.58
CA ILE A 31 4.89 7.61 -10.22
C ILE A 31 5.87 8.20 -9.19
N ASN A 32 7.09 8.52 -9.63
CA ASN A 32 8.12 9.09 -8.79
C ASN A 32 7.84 10.57 -8.52
N TYR A 33 7.35 10.86 -7.31
CA TYR A 33 7.14 12.24 -6.84
C TYR A 33 8.41 13.10 -6.92
N GLY A 34 9.60 12.49 -6.77
CA GLY A 34 10.88 13.17 -6.83
C GLY A 34 11.20 13.70 -8.22
N ALA A 35 10.75 13.02 -9.28
CA ALA A 35 10.91 13.46 -10.66
C ALA A 35 10.16 14.79 -10.91
N TRP A 36 8.89 14.83 -10.50
CA TRP A 36 8.04 16.02 -10.60
C TRP A 36 8.51 17.17 -9.70
N ALA A 37 8.92 16.85 -8.47
CA ALA A 37 9.43 17.85 -7.54
C ALA A 37 10.73 18.50 -8.05
N LEU A 38 11.63 17.69 -8.63
CA LEU A 38 12.89 18.18 -9.19
C LEU A 38 12.65 19.02 -10.45
N GLN A 39 11.74 18.61 -11.32
CA GLN A 39 11.30 19.40 -12.47
C GLN A 39 10.71 20.75 -12.04
N GLY A 40 9.85 20.76 -11.01
CA GLY A 40 9.29 22.00 -10.46
C GLY A 40 10.36 22.91 -9.83
N ALA A 41 11.35 22.33 -9.14
CA ALA A 41 12.46 23.07 -8.56
C ALA A 41 13.35 23.70 -9.65
N TYR A 42 13.72 22.97 -10.69
CA TYR A 42 14.48 23.52 -11.81
C TYR A 42 13.73 24.66 -12.51
N LYS A 43 12.42 24.51 -12.73
CA LYS A 43 11.61 25.60 -13.27
C LYS A 43 11.54 26.80 -12.33
N ASN A 44 11.50 26.60 -11.02
CA ASN A 44 11.46 27.71 -10.06
C ASN A 44 12.76 28.52 -10.07
N GLU A 45 13.90 27.85 -10.15
CA GLU A 45 15.22 28.51 -10.07
C GLU A 45 15.70 29.09 -11.40
N MET A 46 15.28 28.53 -12.54
CA MET A 46 15.83 28.90 -13.85
C MET A 46 14.91 29.81 -14.68
N ILE A 47 13.61 29.87 -14.39
CA ILE A 47 12.70 30.79 -15.10
C ILE A 47 12.98 32.22 -14.65
N GLY A 48 13.26 33.12 -15.60
CA GLY A 48 13.54 34.53 -15.34
C GLY A 48 14.97 34.84 -14.87
N VAL A 49 15.87 33.85 -14.85
CA VAL A 49 17.29 34.04 -14.53
C VAL A 49 18.14 33.94 -15.79
N GLU A 50 19.10 34.86 -15.92
CA GLU A 50 20.13 34.83 -16.96
C GLU A 50 21.45 34.39 -16.34
N TYR A 51 22.12 33.44 -16.99
CA TYR A 51 23.41 32.93 -16.55
C TYR A 51 24.51 33.47 -17.45
N ASP A 52 25.60 33.92 -16.83
CA ASP A 52 26.81 34.30 -17.55
C ASP A 52 27.44 33.05 -18.16
N SER A 53 27.82 33.16 -19.43
CA SER A 53 28.45 32.05 -20.13
C SER A 53 29.87 31.82 -19.58
N PRO A 54 30.33 30.57 -19.43
CA PRO A 54 31.70 30.27 -19.01
C PRO A 54 32.76 30.72 -20.03
N LEU A 55 32.34 31.09 -21.25
CA LEU A 55 33.21 31.62 -22.29
C LEU A 55 33.00 33.14 -22.43
N PRO A 56 34.05 33.96 -22.36
CA PRO A 56 33.96 35.42 -22.35
C PRO A 56 33.40 36.05 -23.65
N LEU A 57 33.19 35.25 -24.71
CA LEU A 57 32.72 35.71 -26.03
C LEU A 57 31.29 35.26 -26.36
N VAL A 58 30.61 34.55 -25.45
CA VAL A 58 29.28 33.99 -25.69
C VAL A 58 28.24 34.82 -24.95
N PRO A 59 27.12 35.21 -25.60
CA PRO A 59 26.05 35.97 -24.94
C PRO A 59 25.47 35.21 -23.74
N LYS A 60 24.96 35.97 -22.76
CA LYS A 60 24.30 35.43 -21.56
C LYS A 60 23.20 34.45 -21.96
N MET A 61 23.18 33.27 -21.33
CA MET A 61 22.19 32.25 -21.63
C MET A 61 21.01 32.38 -20.68
N LYS A 62 19.79 32.46 -21.23
CA LYS A 62 18.56 32.41 -20.44
C LYS A 62 18.39 31.01 -19.83
N GLY A 63 18.02 30.93 -18.56
CA GLY A 63 17.75 29.67 -17.87
C GLY A 63 16.66 28.82 -18.55
N GLU A 64 15.71 29.45 -19.24
CA GLU A 64 14.68 28.79 -20.07
C GLU A 64 15.29 27.99 -21.22
N LEU A 65 16.34 28.52 -21.85
CA LEU A 65 17.01 27.86 -22.96
C LEU A 65 17.80 26.64 -22.45
N ILE A 66 18.38 26.73 -21.26
CA ILE A 66 19.12 25.63 -20.60
C ILE A 66 18.14 24.53 -20.17
N LEU A 67 16.98 24.89 -19.62
CA LEU A 67 15.90 23.96 -19.28
C LEU A 67 15.47 23.10 -20.48
N GLN A 68 15.33 23.73 -21.65
CA GLN A 68 14.90 23.05 -22.86
C GLN A 68 16.01 22.22 -23.50
N THR A 69 17.23 22.77 -23.59
CA THR A 69 18.34 22.14 -24.34
C THR A 69 19.10 21.09 -23.53
N VAL A 70 19.33 21.33 -22.25
CA VAL A 70 20.14 20.44 -21.38
C VAL A 70 19.24 19.47 -20.61
N LEU A 71 18.14 19.97 -20.04
CA LEU A 71 17.23 19.16 -19.22
C LEU A 71 16.14 18.46 -20.04
N GLY A 72 15.85 18.95 -21.26
CA GLY A 72 14.75 18.44 -22.09
C GLY A 72 13.37 18.71 -21.49
N ILE A 73 13.24 19.73 -20.63
CA ILE A 73 12.00 20.10 -19.94
C ILE A 73 11.36 21.27 -20.68
N ASN A 74 10.07 21.13 -20.99
CA ASN A 74 9.33 22.19 -21.65
C ASN A 74 9.13 23.40 -20.72
N PRO A 75 9.66 24.59 -21.06
CA PRO A 75 9.53 25.78 -20.24
C PRO A 75 8.11 26.37 -20.27
N GLU A 76 7.32 26.06 -21.30
CA GLU A 76 5.93 26.56 -21.44
C GLU A 76 4.95 25.97 -20.40
N SER A 77 5.32 24.85 -19.77
CA SER A 77 4.48 24.23 -18.75
C SER A 77 4.64 24.94 -17.41
N SER A 78 3.54 25.50 -16.90
CA SER A 78 3.44 26.16 -15.58
C SER A 78 4.03 25.32 -14.44
N LYS A 79 4.91 25.93 -13.63
CA LYS A 79 5.49 25.34 -12.41
C LYS A 79 4.45 24.80 -11.42
N TRP A 80 3.25 25.38 -11.43
CA TRP A 80 2.12 24.98 -10.61
C TRP A 80 1.53 23.62 -10.99
N LEU A 81 1.65 23.20 -12.25
CA LEU A 81 1.19 21.87 -12.68
C LEU A 81 2.09 20.78 -12.09
N ASP A 82 3.41 20.98 -12.09
CA ASP A 82 4.34 20.03 -11.49
C ASP A 82 4.05 19.88 -9.98
N LEU A 83 3.78 21.00 -9.28
CA LEU A 83 3.36 20.99 -7.88
C LEU A 83 2.02 20.28 -7.67
N ALA A 84 1.03 20.53 -8.52
CA ALA A 84 -0.28 19.88 -8.45
C ALA A 84 -0.17 18.36 -8.63
N VAL A 85 0.69 17.88 -9.54
CA VAL A 85 0.96 16.45 -9.72
C VAL A 85 1.60 15.84 -8.48
N VAL A 86 2.61 16.50 -7.87
CA VAL A 86 3.20 16.03 -6.61
C VAL A 86 2.15 15.90 -5.51
N MET A 87 1.26 16.89 -5.37
CA MET A 87 0.15 16.86 -4.42
C MET A 87 -0.83 15.72 -4.72
N MET A 88 -1.14 15.49 -5.99
CA MET A 88 -2.01 14.38 -6.41
C MET A 88 -1.40 13.02 -6.07
N ILE A 89 -0.10 12.82 -6.30
CA ILE A 89 0.63 11.60 -5.95
C ILE A 89 0.58 11.38 -4.43
N LEU A 90 0.82 12.43 -3.63
CA LEU A 90 0.75 12.37 -2.17
C LEU A 90 -0.64 11.91 -1.69
N ILE A 91 -1.70 12.55 -2.19
CA ILE A 91 -3.09 12.20 -1.86
C ILE A 91 -3.40 10.77 -2.32
N GLY A 92 -2.97 10.39 -3.52
CA GLY A 92 -3.12 9.03 -4.06
C GLY A 92 -2.50 7.98 -3.15
N TYR A 93 -1.28 8.20 -2.65
CA TYR A 93 -0.65 7.31 -1.68
C TYR A 93 -1.41 7.24 -0.35
N ARG A 94 -1.96 8.36 0.13
CA ARG A 94 -2.79 8.38 1.36
C ARG A 94 -4.07 7.55 1.19
N ILE A 95 -4.74 7.71 0.05
CA ILE A 95 -5.95 6.93 -0.28
C ILE A 95 -5.61 5.46 -0.44
N ALA A 96 -4.53 5.12 -1.15
CA ALA A 96 -4.08 3.74 -1.33
C ALA A 96 -3.73 3.08 0.01
N PHE A 97 -3.00 3.78 0.87
CA PHE A 97 -2.69 3.31 2.23
C PHE A 97 -3.96 3.05 3.04
N PHE A 98 -4.88 4.01 3.04
CA PHE A 98 -6.16 3.86 3.75
C PHE A 98 -7.01 2.71 3.19
N ALA A 99 -7.05 2.57 1.86
CA ALA A 99 -7.74 1.47 1.20
C ALA A 99 -7.12 0.12 1.61
N ILE A 100 -5.79 -0.03 1.53
CA ILE A 100 -5.09 -1.25 1.94
C ILE A 100 -5.39 -1.58 3.40
N LEU A 101 -5.37 -0.59 4.31
CA LEU A 101 -5.70 -0.80 5.71
C LEU A 101 -7.14 -1.32 5.87
N LYS A 102 -8.10 -0.69 5.21
CA LYS A 102 -9.52 -1.07 5.27
C LYS A 102 -9.80 -2.42 4.61
N PHE A 103 -9.09 -2.73 3.53
CA PHE A 103 -9.11 -4.06 2.92
C PHE A 103 -8.53 -5.08 3.89
N ARG A 104 -7.39 -4.84 4.52
CA ARG A 104 -6.81 -5.75 5.51
C ARG A 104 -7.77 -6.02 6.65
N GLU A 105 -8.38 -4.98 7.23
CA GLU A 105 -9.36 -5.11 8.31
C GLU A 105 -10.60 -5.92 7.91
N LYS A 106 -11.13 -5.75 6.69
CA LYS A 106 -12.32 -6.48 6.22
C LYS A 106 -12.02 -7.86 5.67
N VAL A 107 -10.88 -8.04 5.02
CA VAL A 107 -10.51 -9.27 4.30
C VAL A 107 -9.95 -10.30 5.28
N PHE A 108 -9.16 -9.92 6.29
CA PHE A 108 -8.68 -10.86 7.32
C PHE A 108 -9.79 -11.69 7.99
N PRO A 109 -10.87 -11.08 8.53
CA PRO A 109 -11.93 -11.85 9.19
C PRO A 109 -12.73 -12.70 8.19
N VAL A 110 -12.97 -12.20 6.97
CA VAL A 110 -13.67 -12.97 5.93
C VAL A 110 -12.86 -14.18 5.49
N ILE A 111 -11.56 -14.01 5.26
CA ILE A 111 -10.65 -15.08 4.92
C ILE A 111 -10.58 -16.11 6.07
N HIS A 112 -10.43 -15.65 7.32
CA HIS A 112 -10.43 -16.53 8.49
C HIS A 112 -11.74 -17.32 8.63
N MET A 113 -12.89 -16.66 8.41
CA MET A 113 -14.20 -17.32 8.40
C MET A 113 -14.30 -18.38 7.28
N LEU A 114 -13.77 -18.09 6.09
CA LEU A 114 -13.78 -19.06 4.97
C LEU A 114 -12.88 -20.26 5.26
N TYR A 115 -11.67 -20.03 5.79
CA TYR A 115 -10.76 -21.10 6.17
C TYR A 115 -11.34 -21.97 7.29
N THR A 116 -11.88 -21.37 8.36
CA THR A 116 -12.53 -22.12 9.45
C THR A 116 -13.74 -22.91 8.96
N LYS A 117 -14.59 -22.35 8.08
CA LYS A 117 -15.71 -23.08 7.47
C LYS A 117 -15.25 -24.29 6.64
N ARG A 118 -14.20 -24.13 5.83
CA ARG A 118 -13.62 -25.25 5.06
C ARG A 118 -13.07 -26.33 5.99
N THR A 119 -12.26 -25.95 6.99
CA THR A 119 -11.71 -26.89 7.98
C THR A 119 -12.83 -27.60 8.76
N LEU A 120 -13.86 -26.87 9.21
CA LEU A 120 -15.02 -27.46 9.89
C LEU A 120 -15.80 -28.43 8.99
N SER A 121 -16.00 -28.11 7.72
CA SER A 121 -16.66 -29.03 6.78
C SER A 121 -15.86 -30.32 6.56
N HIS A 122 -14.53 -30.24 6.57
CA HIS A 122 -13.65 -31.42 6.49
C HIS A 122 -13.68 -32.22 7.80
N ILE A 123 -13.76 -31.54 8.95
CA ILE A 123 -13.88 -32.19 10.27
C ILE A 123 -15.25 -32.87 10.43
N GLN A 124 -16.35 -32.23 10.03
CA GLN A 124 -17.71 -32.81 10.09
C GLN A 124 -17.89 -34.04 9.18
N LYS A 125 -17.14 -34.13 8.08
CA LYS A 125 -17.11 -35.32 7.22
C LYS A 125 -16.41 -36.50 7.87
N ARG A 126 -15.68 -36.31 8.98
CA ARG A 126 -15.08 -37.43 9.73
C ARG A 126 -16.19 -38.21 10.45
N PRO A 127 -16.20 -39.55 10.35
CA PRO A 127 -17.25 -40.39 10.93
C PRO A 127 -17.40 -40.25 12.44
N SER A 128 -16.37 -39.78 13.16
CA SER A 128 -16.40 -39.53 14.60
C SER A 128 -17.17 -38.27 15.02
N PHE A 129 -17.43 -37.33 14.11
CA PHE A 129 -18.14 -36.07 14.37
C PHE A 129 -19.55 -36.02 13.76
N ARG A 130 -19.97 -37.09 13.07
CA ARG A 130 -21.38 -37.27 12.72
C ARG A 130 -22.13 -37.28 14.04
N ARG A 131 -22.96 -36.27 14.29
CA ARG A 131 -23.86 -36.20 15.44
C ARG A 131 -24.64 -37.51 15.44
N MET A 132 -24.21 -38.48 16.25
CA MET A 132 -24.96 -39.70 16.45
C MET A 132 -26.30 -39.22 16.99
N THR A 133 -27.38 -39.50 16.27
CA THR A 133 -28.69 -39.60 16.90
C THR A 133 -28.48 -40.41 18.18
N PRO A 134 -28.87 -39.91 19.36
CA PRO A 134 -28.70 -40.67 20.59
C PRO A 134 -29.35 -42.03 20.33
N PHE A 135 -28.53 -43.07 20.19
CA PHE A 135 -29.07 -44.42 20.20
C PHE A 135 -29.74 -44.55 21.56
N PRO A 136 -31.01 -44.96 21.66
CA PRO A 136 -31.64 -45.18 22.95
C PRO A 136 -31.00 -46.43 23.54
N SER A 137 -29.80 -46.30 24.10
CA SER A 137 -29.15 -47.37 24.83
C SER A 137 -29.89 -47.50 26.16
N ARG A 138 -30.85 -48.42 26.18
CA ARG A 138 -31.65 -48.80 27.34
C ARG A 138 -30.82 -49.61 28.36
N ARG A 139 -29.58 -49.20 28.59
CA ARG A 139 -28.57 -50.02 29.26
C ARG A 139 -27.69 -49.22 30.22
N TYR A 140 -28.29 -48.35 31.03
CA TYR A 140 -27.73 -47.91 32.31
C TYR A 140 -28.87 -47.58 33.28
N PRO A 141 -28.84 -48.07 34.53
CA PRO A 141 -29.65 -47.47 35.59
C PRO A 141 -29.16 -46.04 35.80
N VAL A 142 -30.09 -45.11 35.93
CA VAL A 142 -29.81 -43.71 36.27
C VAL A 142 -29.21 -43.71 37.67
N HIS A 143 -27.88 -43.56 37.78
CA HIS A 143 -27.26 -43.25 39.05
C HIS A 143 -27.55 -41.78 39.35
N HIS A 144 -28.50 -41.55 40.26
CA HIS A 144 -28.75 -40.22 40.81
C HIS A 144 -27.44 -39.67 41.39
N ALA A 145 -27.12 -38.41 41.08
CA ALA A 145 -25.97 -37.73 41.66
C ALA A 145 -26.12 -37.70 43.18
N LEU A 146 -25.07 -38.06 43.93
CA LEU A 146 -25.10 -38.07 45.40
C LEU A 146 -25.42 -36.68 46.00
N SER A 147 -25.22 -35.60 45.22
CA SER A 147 -25.66 -34.25 45.58
C SER A 147 -27.19 -34.07 45.60
N SER A 148 -27.97 -34.98 45.00
CA SER A 148 -29.44 -34.95 45.14
C SER A 148 -29.92 -35.58 46.45
N GLN A 149 -29.01 -36.11 47.28
CA GLN A 149 -29.34 -36.71 48.58
C GLN A 149 -29.06 -35.76 49.77
N GLU A 150 -28.63 -34.51 49.52
CA GLU A 150 -28.37 -33.50 50.57
C GLU A 150 -29.61 -33.05 51.37
N GLY A 151 -30.81 -33.57 51.07
CA GLY A 151 -32.06 -33.22 51.76
C GLY A 151 -32.67 -34.33 52.64
N LEU A 152 -32.06 -35.51 52.73
CA LEU A 152 -32.56 -36.60 53.58
C LEU A 152 -31.88 -36.55 54.94
N ASN A 153 -32.22 -35.54 55.73
CA ASN A 153 -31.86 -35.48 57.14
C ASN A 153 -32.59 -36.59 57.90
N SER A 154 -31.84 -37.38 58.67
CA SER A 154 -32.35 -38.41 59.58
C SER A 154 -33.38 -37.84 60.56
N PRO A 155 -34.47 -38.57 60.91
CA PRO A 155 -35.33 -38.18 62.01
C PRO A 155 -34.57 -38.44 63.32
N LEU A 156 -34.19 -37.37 64.02
CA LEU A 156 -33.78 -37.49 65.41
C LEU A 156 -35.05 -37.69 66.25
N HIS A 157 -35.05 -38.82 66.96
CA HIS A 157 -36.03 -39.23 67.96
C HIS A 157 -35.41 -39.08 69.35
#